data_AF-A0A0U9HV11-F1
#
_entry.id   AF-A0A0U9HV11-F1
#
_cell.length_a   1.000
_cell.length_b   1.000
_cell.length_c   1.000
_cell.angle_alpha   90.00
_cell.angle_beta   90.00
_cell.angle_gamma   90.00
#
_symmetry.space_group_name_H-M   'P 1'
#
loop_
_entity.id
_entity.type
_entity.pdbx_description
1 polymer ?
#
loop_
_entity_poly.entity_id
_entity_poly.type
_entity_poly.pdbx_seq_one_letter_code
_entity_poly.pdbx_strand_id
1 'polypeptide(L)'
;MKKVESRIKRFAQLFCLFSIVFMFFLVYEVAADVSPPGSYKKTCKKIQYNASDDRITSAYCQKIDGSWKYTYVNNAKQCVDNKGDISNCDGSLDCTGINLPVSSYTATCFCCKMTGTTLSCYCKDAKFRKLSNRAWVIVSAVQE
;
A
#
# COMPACT_ATOMS: atom_id res chain seq x y z
N MET A 1 -40.43 -23.44 -47.88
CA MET A 1 -39.32 -22.47 -48.03
C MET A 1 -39.17 -21.53 -46.81
N LYS A 2 -40.23 -20.88 -46.30
CA LYS A 2 -40.19 -19.98 -45.12
C LYS A 2 -39.57 -20.59 -43.83
N LYS A 3 -39.76 -21.90 -43.61
CA LYS A 3 -39.22 -22.64 -42.45
C LYS A 3 -37.70 -22.80 -42.49
N VAL A 4 -37.10 -22.87 -43.69
CA VAL A 4 -35.63 -22.95 -43.87
C VAL A 4 -35.00 -21.57 -43.62
N GLU A 5 -35.61 -20.52 -44.16
CA GLU A 5 -35.15 -19.13 -43.97
C GLU A 5 -35.20 -18.69 -42.49
N SER A 6 -36.23 -19.09 -41.75
CA SER A 6 -36.33 -18.84 -40.31
C SER A 6 -35.25 -19.57 -39.50
N ARG A 7 -34.89 -20.81 -39.89
CA ARG A 7 -33.77 -21.53 -39.25
C ARG A 7 -32.44 -20.87 -39.57
N ILE A 8 -32.22 -20.45 -40.82
CA ILE A 8 -31.00 -19.74 -41.24
C ILE A 8 -30.84 -18.42 -40.46
N LYS A 9 -31.92 -17.64 -40.31
CA LYS A 9 -31.90 -16.39 -39.52
C LYS A 9 -31.58 -16.63 -38.05
N ARG A 10 -32.15 -17.69 -37.45
CA ARG A 10 -31.85 -18.07 -36.05
C ARG A 10 -30.40 -18.53 -35.87
N PHE A 11 -29.86 -19.30 -36.82
CA PHE A 11 -28.45 -19.71 -36.79
C PHE A 11 -27.51 -18.52 -36.94
N ALA A 12 -27.79 -17.61 -37.89
CA ALA A 12 -27.00 -16.39 -38.07
C ALA A 12 -27.04 -15.49 -36.83
N GLN A 13 -28.22 -15.33 -36.21
CA GLN A 13 -28.39 -14.52 -35.00
C GLN A 13 -27.65 -15.10 -33.80
N LEU A 14 -27.70 -16.43 -33.60
CA LEU A 14 -26.97 -17.10 -32.53
C LEU A 14 -25.45 -17.02 -32.75
N PHE A 15 -24.98 -17.15 -34.00
CA PHE A 15 -23.57 -17.02 -34.35
C PHE A 15 -23.04 -15.59 -34.09
N CYS A 16 -23.81 -14.56 -34.47
CA CYS A 16 -23.46 -13.17 -34.16
C CYS A 16 -23.36 -12.91 -32.66
N LEU A 17 -24.33 -13.40 -31.87
CA LEU A 17 -24.30 -13.24 -30.41
C LEU A 17 -23.10 -13.94 -29.78
N PHE A 18 -22.78 -15.16 -30.23
CA PHE A 18 -21.60 -15.88 -29.76
C PHE A 18 -20.29 -15.16 -30.11
N SER A 19 -20.21 -14.57 -31.31
CA SER A 19 -19.06 -13.79 -31.77
C SER A 19 -18.84 -12.51 -30.94
N ILE A 20 -19.94 -11.83 -30.56
CA ILE A 20 -19.90 -10.62 -29.71
C ILE A 20 -19.44 -10.96 -28.29
N VAL A 21 -19.94 -12.05 -27.71
CA VAL A 21 -19.53 -12.51 -26.38
C VAL A 21 -18.06 -12.96 -26.38
N PHE A 22 -17.62 -13.65 -27.43
CA PHE A 22 -16.22 -14.07 -27.58
C PHE A 22 -15.27 -12.87 -27.70
N MET A 23 -15.65 -11.83 -28.46
CA MET A 23 -14.91 -10.55 -28.50
C MET A 23 -14.86 -9.85 -27.15
N PHE A 24 -15.94 -9.89 -26.35
CA PHE A 24 -15.96 -9.30 -25.01
C PHE A 24 -15.06 -10.04 -24.00
N PHE A 25 -14.86 -11.35 -24.17
CA PHE A 25 -14.01 -12.16 -23.28
C PHE A 25 -12.50 -12.00 -23.54
N LEU A 26 -12.09 -11.56 -24.74
CA LEU A 26 -10.66 -11.44 -25.09
C LEU A 26 -9.99 -10.13 -24.62
N VAL A 27 -10.72 -9.22 -23.97
CA VAL A 27 -10.19 -7.89 -23.55
C VAL A 27 -9.86 -7.84 -22.04
N TYR A 28 -9.75 -8.98 -21.36
CA TYR A 28 -9.44 -8.98 -19.92
C TYR A 28 -7.93 -8.85 -19.68
N GLU A 29 -7.44 -7.61 -19.70
CA GLU A 29 -6.09 -7.25 -19.26
C GLU A 29 -5.99 -7.47 -17.74
N VAL A 30 -5.26 -8.50 -17.32
CA VAL A 30 -4.80 -8.64 -15.93
C VAL A 30 -3.63 -7.70 -15.73
N ALA A 31 -3.93 -6.42 -15.48
CA ALA A 31 -2.94 -5.46 -15.03
C ALA A 31 -2.63 -5.73 -13.55
N ALA A 32 -1.36 -5.99 -13.24
CA ALA A 32 -0.89 -6.01 -11.86
C ALA A 32 -0.75 -4.56 -11.37
N ASP A 33 -1.41 -4.22 -10.28
CA ASP A 33 -1.36 -2.86 -9.74
C ASP A 33 0.07 -2.47 -9.34
N VAL A 34 0.51 -1.32 -9.84
CA VAL A 34 1.82 -0.77 -9.51
C VAL A 34 1.75 -0.17 -8.11
N SER A 35 2.51 -0.73 -7.17
CA SER A 35 2.54 -0.24 -5.79
C SER A 35 3.09 1.19 -5.70
N PRO A 36 2.51 2.08 -4.85
CA PRO A 36 2.97 3.45 -4.68
C PRO A 36 4.46 3.53 -4.33
N PRO A 37 5.17 4.60 -4.74
CA PRO A 37 6.56 4.81 -4.34
C PRO A 37 6.67 4.94 -2.82
N GLY A 38 7.85 4.62 -2.29
CA GLY A 38 8.16 4.88 -0.89
C GLY A 38 9.41 4.14 -0.40
N SER A 39 9.93 4.56 0.75
CA SER A 39 11.14 3.99 1.35
C SER A 39 10.99 2.53 1.75
N TYR A 40 9.76 2.08 2.05
CA TYR A 40 9.46 0.70 2.41
C TYR A 40 9.96 -0.33 1.39
N LYS A 41 9.99 0.00 0.09
CA LYS A 41 10.46 -0.92 -0.97
C LYS A 41 11.91 -1.38 -0.77
N LYS A 42 12.71 -0.64 0.00
CA LYS A 42 14.11 -0.99 0.32
C LYS A 42 14.22 -2.11 1.37
N THR A 43 13.21 -2.25 2.22
CA THR A 43 13.26 -3.14 3.41
C THR A 43 12.08 -4.11 3.49
N CYS A 44 11.16 -4.06 2.52
CA CYS A 44 10.01 -4.93 2.41
C CYS A 44 10.05 -5.77 1.13
N LYS A 45 9.48 -6.97 1.20
CA LYS A 45 9.38 -7.92 0.09
C LYS A 45 7.96 -8.49 -0.05
N LYS A 46 7.69 -9.12 -1.20
CA LYS A 46 6.37 -9.71 -1.54
C LYS A 46 5.23 -8.68 -1.37
N ILE A 47 5.44 -7.48 -1.89
CA ILE A 47 4.49 -6.37 -1.79
C ILE A 47 3.34 -6.63 -2.78
N GLN A 48 2.12 -6.65 -2.26
CA GLN A 48 0.88 -6.70 -3.03
C GLN A 48 0.11 -5.42 -2.77
N TYR A 49 -0.26 -4.74 -3.86
CA TYR A 49 -1.06 -3.52 -3.82
C TYR A 49 -2.37 -3.78 -4.54
N ASN A 50 -3.45 -3.22 -4.01
CA ASN A 50 -4.75 -3.14 -4.64
C ASN A 50 -5.07 -1.65 -4.83
N ALA A 51 -5.13 -1.21 -6.09
CA ALA A 51 -5.37 0.17 -6.45
C ALA A 51 -6.83 0.58 -6.23
N SER A 52 -7.79 -0.34 -6.36
CA SER A 52 -9.21 -0.07 -6.09
C SER A 52 -9.48 0.23 -4.63
N ASP A 53 -8.80 -0.47 -3.71
CA ASP A 53 -8.91 -0.29 -2.25
C ASP A 53 -7.91 0.75 -1.69
N ASP A 54 -7.06 1.32 -2.55
CA ASP A 54 -5.85 2.07 -2.17
C ASP A 54 -5.07 1.45 -1.00
N ARG A 55 -4.72 0.17 -1.12
CA ARG A 55 -4.19 -0.60 0.01
C ARG A 55 -3.06 -1.51 -0.40
N ILE A 56 -1.97 -1.47 0.36
CA ILE A 56 -0.99 -2.56 0.37
C ILE A 56 -1.61 -3.67 1.21
N THR A 57 -2.06 -4.74 0.56
CA THR A 57 -2.81 -5.83 1.19
C THR A 57 -1.90 -6.82 1.91
N SER A 58 -0.66 -6.96 1.42
CA SER A 58 0.33 -7.88 1.97
C SER A 58 1.74 -7.36 1.67
N ALA A 59 2.58 -7.33 2.69
CA ALA A 59 4.01 -7.12 2.58
C ALA A 59 4.73 -7.80 3.74
N TYR A 60 5.96 -8.25 3.52
CA TYR A 60 6.86 -8.69 4.59
C TYR A 60 7.96 -7.65 4.75
N CYS A 61 7.97 -6.94 5.87
CA CYS A 61 8.90 -5.88 6.15
C CYS A 61 9.92 -6.30 7.20
N GLN A 62 11.18 -5.93 7.00
CA GLN A 62 12.25 -6.25 7.92
C GLN A 62 12.15 -5.38 9.17
N LYS A 63 12.14 -6.02 10.33
CA LYS A 63 12.28 -5.40 11.64
C LYS A 63 13.73 -4.99 11.87
N ILE A 64 13.94 -4.09 12.83
CA ILE A 64 15.28 -3.59 13.17
C ILE A 64 16.16 -4.71 13.77
N ASP A 65 15.54 -5.70 14.41
CA ASP A 65 16.23 -6.90 14.88
C ASP A 65 16.64 -7.87 13.74
N GLY A 66 16.26 -7.56 12.49
CA GLY A 66 16.55 -8.35 11.29
C GLY A 66 15.47 -9.38 10.93
N SER A 67 14.54 -9.67 11.84
CA SER A 67 13.41 -10.57 11.57
C SER A 67 12.40 -9.93 10.61
N TRP A 68 11.47 -10.72 10.07
CA TRP A 68 10.48 -10.24 9.09
C TRP A 68 9.07 -10.28 9.69
N LYS A 69 8.29 -9.22 9.46
CA LYS A 69 6.91 -9.10 9.93
C LYS A 69 5.96 -8.94 8.75
N TYR A 70 4.85 -9.67 8.78
CA TYR A 70 3.73 -9.45 7.86
C TYR A 70 3.02 -8.15 8.22
N THR A 71 2.71 -7.33 7.22
CA THR A 71 2.06 -6.04 7.40
C THR A 71 1.25 -5.63 6.18
N TYR A 72 0.39 -4.64 6.38
CA TYR A 72 -0.49 -4.03 5.38
C TYR A 72 -0.64 -2.55 5.75
N VAL A 73 -1.02 -1.71 4.78
CA VAL A 73 -1.32 -0.30 5.03
C VAL A 73 -2.41 0.18 4.08
N ASN A 74 -3.37 0.93 4.61
CA ASN A 74 -4.45 1.56 3.85
C ASN A 74 -4.04 2.97 3.41
N ASN A 75 -4.76 3.54 2.46
CA ASN A 75 -4.58 4.91 1.98
C ASN A 75 -3.14 5.14 1.49
N ALA A 76 -2.55 4.14 0.83
CA ALA A 76 -1.13 4.14 0.49
C ALA A 76 -0.79 5.20 -0.57
N LYS A 77 -1.62 5.30 -1.61
CA LYS A 77 -1.52 6.34 -2.64
C LYS A 77 -1.88 7.69 -2.06
N GLN A 78 -2.95 7.78 -1.26
CA GLN A 78 -3.32 9.04 -0.60
C GLN A 78 -2.16 9.60 0.25
N CYS A 79 -1.41 8.74 0.95
CA CYS A 79 -0.23 9.16 1.70
C CYS A 79 0.82 9.85 0.80
N VAL A 80 1.14 9.22 -0.33
CA VAL A 80 2.12 9.73 -1.30
C VAL A 80 1.62 11.03 -1.95
N ASP A 81 0.34 11.08 -2.31
CA ASP A 81 -0.29 12.27 -2.91
C ASP A 81 -0.26 13.46 -1.93
N ASN A 82 -0.33 13.20 -0.62
CA ASN A 82 -0.15 14.20 0.44
C ASN A 82 1.32 14.53 0.76
N LYS A 83 2.26 14.18 -0.12
CA LYS A 83 3.70 14.37 0.05
C LYS A 83 4.30 13.61 1.24
N GLY A 84 3.64 12.55 1.68
CA GLY A 84 4.15 11.61 2.66
C GLY A 84 5.03 10.53 2.05
N ASP A 85 5.57 9.67 2.91
CA ASP A 85 6.31 8.47 2.55
C ASP A 85 5.69 7.24 3.23
N ILE A 86 5.53 6.17 2.46
CA ILE A 86 5.20 4.85 3.00
C ILE A 86 6.50 4.26 3.57
N SER A 87 6.58 4.23 4.89
CA SER A 87 7.79 3.85 5.62
C SER A 87 7.63 2.52 6.33
N ASN A 88 8.72 1.79 6.46
CA ASN A 88 8.81 0.62 7.32
C ASN A 88 9.22 1.02 8.75
N CYS A 89 8.28 0.90 9.68
CA CYS A 89 8.40 1.27 11.08
C CYS A 89 8.52 0.02 11.95
N ASP A 90 9.73 -0.53 12.00
CA ASP A 90 10.06 -1.79 12.69
C ASP A 90 9.15 -2.96 12.29
N GLY A 91 9.05 -3.19 10.99
CA GLY A 91 8.25 -4.25 10.37
C GLY A 91 6.78 -3.89 10.16
N SER A 92 6.33 -2.69 10.57
CA SER A 92 4.96 -2.21 10.33
C SER A 92 4.99 -1.12 9.28
N LEU A 93 4.17 -1.23 8.22
CA LEU A 93 4.03 -0.14 7.25
C LEU A 93 3.19 1.00 7.84
N ASP A 94 3.64 2.23 7.63
CA ASP A 94 2.91 3.42 8.05
C ASP A 94 3.11 4.59 7.09
N CYS A 95 2.17 5.52 7.09
CA CYS A 95 2.27 6.78 6.38
C CYS A 95 2.98 7.81 7.27
N THR A 96 4.08 8.37 6.77
CA THR A 96 4.98 9.23 7.55
C THR A 96 5.37 10.46 6.74
N GLY A 97 5.99 11.47 7.36
CA GLY A 97 6.55 12.60 6.62
C GLY A 97 5.56 13.73 6.26
N ILE A 98 4.27 13.56 6.53
CA ILE A 98 3.26 14.58 6.23
C ILE A 98 3.28 15.67 7.31
N ASN A 99 3.47 16.93 6.89
CA ASN A 99 3.40 18.13 7.74
C ASN A 99 4.27 18.05 9.00
N LEU A 100 5.46 17.48 8.89
CA LEU A 100 6.38 17.35 10.02
C LEU A 100 7.09 18.69 10.32
N PRO A 101 7.10 19.15 11.59
CA PRO A 101 7.84 20.36 11.98
C PRO A 101 9.35 20.09 11.93
N VAL A 102 10.14 21.02 11.37
CA VAL A 102 11.59 20.86 11.35
C VAL A 102 12.15 21.14 12.76
N SER A 103 12.67 20.12 13.42
CA SER A 103 13.26 20.24 14.76
C SER A 103 14.28 19.13 15.04
N SER A 104 14.92 19.18 16.20
CA SER A 104 16.03 18.31 16.62
C SER A 104 15.70 16.82 16.69
N TYR A 105 14.41 16.47 16.85
CA TYR A 105 13.97 15.06 16.86
C TYR A 105 14.30 14.32 15.56
N THR A 106 14.43 15.03 14.43
CA THR A 106 14.77 14.43 13.13
C THR A 106 16.15 13.77 13.11
N ALA A 107 17.05 14.13 14.04
CA ALA A 107 18.37 13.53 14.16
C ALA A 107 18.36 12.11 14.79
N THR A 108 17.36 11.80 15.61
CA THR A 108 17.34 10.58 16.44
C THR A 108 16.06 9.75 16.31
N CYS A 109 15.02 10.31 15.68
CA CYS A 109 13.74 9.68 15.50
C CYS A 109 13.45 9.36 14.03
N PHE A 110 12.67 8.32 13.80
CA PHE A 110 12.19 7.89 12.50
C PHE A 110 10.70 7.55 12.57
N CYS A 111 10.08 7.35 11.41
CA CYS A 111 8.66 7.01 11.32
C CYS A 111 7.74 8.00 12.02
N CYS A 112 8.03 9.28 11.84
CA CYS A 112 7.25 10.37 12.41
C CYS A 112 5.97 10.63 11.63
N LYS A 113 4.87 10.87 12.36
CA LYS A 113 3.58 11.28 11.79
C LYS A 113 2.83 12.22 12.72
N MET A 114 2.04 13.11 12.13
CA MET A 114 1.12 13.99 12.86
C MET A 114 -0.26 13.32 12.94
N THR A 115 -0.87 13.35 14.13
CA THR A 115 -2.30 13.05 14.33
C THR A 115 -2.93 14.23 15.04
N GLY A 116 -3.68 15.05 14.30
CA GLY A 116 -4.10 16.37 14.79
C GLY A 116 -2.88 17.24 15.09
N THR A 117 -2.74 17.70 16.32
CA THR A 117 -1.58 18.47 16.82
C THR A 117 -0.52 17.61 17.49
N THR A 118 -0.71 16.29 17.56
CA THR A 118 0.23 15.38 18.23
C THR A 118 1.20 14.78 17.22
N LEU A 119 2.48 15.09 17.38
CA LEU A 119 3.58 14.43 16.68
C LEU A 119 3.90 13.11 17.37
N SER A 120 3.84 11.99 16.66
CA SER A 120 4.24 10.67 17.13
C SER A 120 5.41 10.14 16.31
N CYS A 121 6.48 9.69 16.97
CA CYS A 121 7.68 9.16 16.33
C CYS A 121 8.24 7.95 17.08
N TYR A 122 9.07 7.17 16.39
CA TYR A 122 9.93 6.15 17.02
C TYR A 122 11.34 6.73 17.21
N CYS A 123 11.77 6.91 18.46
CA CYS A 123 13.03 7.59 18.78
C CYS A 123 14.05 6.65 19.43
N LYS A 124 15.32 6.76 19.01
CA LYS A 124 16.45 6.10 19.68
C LYS A 124 16.62 6.67 21.10
N ASP A 125 16.75 5.80 22.09
CA ASP A 125 17.09 6.23 23.44
C ASP A 125 18.55 6.73 23.50
N ALA A 126 18.87 7.56 24.50
CA ALA A 126 20.20 8.13 24.69
C ALA A 126 21.28 7.10 25.09
N LYS A 127 20.91 5.84 25.35
CA LYS A 127 21.83 4.78 25.81
C LYS A 127 22.17 3.78 24.71
N PHE A 128 21.65 3.92 23.50
CA PHE A 128 21.83 2.96 22.39
C PHE A 128 21.50 1.51 22.79
N ARG A 129 20.64 1.29 23.81
CA ARG A 129 20.37 -0.07 24.29
C ARG A 129 19.15 -0.64 23.57
N LYS A 130 19.35 -1.80 22.96
CA LYS A 130 18.27 -2.68 22.49
C LYS A 130 17.45 -3.08 23.72
N LEU A 131 16.39 -2.34 24.04
CA LEU A 131 15.46 -2.75 25.07
C LEU A 131 14.69 -3.97 24.54
N SER A 132 15.08 -5.13 25.06
CA SER A 132 14.47 -6.44 24.82
C SER A 132 12.95 -6.32 24.67
N ASN A 133 12.47 -6.72 23.49
CA ASN A 133 11.07 -6.80 23.05
C ASN A 133 10.21 -5.52 23.03
N ARG A 134 10.77 -4.36 23.39
CA ARG A 134 10.17 -3.02 23.19
C ARG A 134 11.29 -2.00 22.98
N ALA A 135 11.98 -2.10 21.87
CA ALA A 135 12.75 -0.96 21.40
C ALA A 135 11.73 0.14 21.04
N TRP A 136 12.06 1.41 21.30
CA TRP A 136 11.28 2.62 20.95
C TRP A 136 10.23 3.07 21.97
N VAL A 137 10.51 4.24 22.56
CA VAL A 137 9.51 5.07 23.25
C VAL A 137 8.80 5.87 22.17
N ILE A 138 7.46 5.76 22.11
CA ILE A 138 6.67 6.72 21.33
C ILE A 138 6.76 8.03 22.08
N VAL A 139 7.49 8.98 21.51
CA VAL A 139 7.51 10.34 22.04
C VAL A 139 6.38 11.08 21.34
N SER A 140 5.38 11.46 22.12
CA SER A 140 4.29 12.31 21.68
C SER A 140 4.60 13.74 22.09
N ALA A 141 4.81 14.63 21.13
CA ALA A 141 4.91 16.07 21.38
C ALA A 141 3.64 16.75 20.84
N VAL A 142 3.02 17.61 21.64
CA VAL A 142 1.91 18.45 21.18
C VAL A 142 2.52 19.71 20.59
N GLN A 143 2.21 19.99 19.33
CA GLN A 143 2.56 21.25 18.69
C GLN A 143 1.54 22.30 19.17
N GLU A 144 2.00 23.30 19.94
CA GLU A 144 1.22 24.49 20.32
C GLU A 144 1.08 25.47 19.15
#